data_AF-A0A6J2PKD0-F1
#
_entry.id   AF-A0A6J2PKD0-F1
#
_cell.length_a   1.000
_cell.length_b   1.000
_cell.length_c   1.000
_cell.angle_alpha   90.00
_cell.angle_beta   90.00
_cell.angle_gamma   90.00
#
_symmetry.space_group_name_H-M   'P 1'
#
loop_
_entity.id
_entity.type
_entity.pdbx_description
1 polymer ?
#
loop_
_entity_poly.entity_id
_entity_poly.type
_entity_poly.pdbx_seq_one_letter_code
_entity_poly.pdbx_strand_id
1 'polypeptide(L)'
;MMEEVKEVTSTLSVDGHNIKVTEVLKDGETLTFLIVSLKLSSTGEYHVDRTYDDFEWLQQHLFSQEDVPGIQGVIFPPLPAKAQVNASAKVMKQLGFLGLEDWQPYSKALETFLRQIATHSILGKNKAVEIFLTSSDPPGRQRVRKNIFNRLSQAVEGMRKEGHKDVDEFFQTERDHNLVLAGGAKTAAERFLDVVQTEQKIAVACGHFSTALHLCVEPGEDLNKQAFSKLCVKLSEVFASMKKNITSVAENNVSTLGLGLDLESRYQEAEKEMLFRRTCKLVELETARRNAEKAKPVKKAAMEEVKKAAETEFDHICGVAKEEIARLQGARVEMLQQALVQWCEKQLLTAKESADQFNQHLQSVRGMAL
;
A
#
# COMPACT_ATOMS: atom_id res chain seq x y z
N MET A 1 31.68 1.69 29.27
CA MET A 1 30.36 2.32 29.47
C MET A 1 29.44 1.65 28.46
N MET A 2 28.54 0.79 28.92
CA MET A 2 27.52 0.20 28.06
C MET A 2 26.50 1.29 27.77
N GLU A 3 26.24 1.58 26.50
CA GLU A 3 25.10 2.41 26.11
C GLU A 3 23.83 1.71 26.58
N GLU A 4 23.11 2.36 27.49
CA GLU A 4 21.74 2.00 27.81
C GLU A 4 20.91 2.15 26.53
N VAL A 5 20.55 1.02 25.94
CA VAL A 5 19.48 0.93 24.95
C VAL A 5 18.23 1.45 25.66
N LYS A 6 17.79 2.66 25.32
CA LYS A 6 16.50 3.19 25.75
C LYS A 6 15.41 2.24 25.25
N GLU A 7 14.94 1.39 26.15
CA GLU A 7 13.75 0.58 25.96
C GLU A 7 12.58 1.54 25.71
N VAL A 8 12.13 1.62 24.45
CA VAL A 8 10.91 2.35 24.09
C VAL A 8 9.77 1.55 24.71
N THR A 9 9.31 1.97 25.89
CA THR A 9 8.12 1.41 26.52
C THR A 9 6.96 1.57 25.55
N SER A 10 6.46 0.46 24.99
CA SER A 10 5.33 0.47 24.07
C SER A 10 4.12 1.10 24.78
N THR A 11 3.53 2.12 24.16
CA THR A 11 2.28 2.72 24.63
C THR A 11 1.05 1.86 24.33
N LEU A 12 1.18 0.93 23.40
CA LEU A 12 0.12 0.01 23.02
C LEU A 12 0.14 -1.23 23.92
N SER A 13 -1.03 -1.77 24.21
CA SER A 13 -1.16 -3.06 24.92
C SER A 13 -0.89 -4.27 24.02
N VAL A 14 -0.58 -4.03 22.74
CA VAL A 14 -0.31 -5.04 21.72
C VAL A 14 1.10 -4.93 21.18
N ASP A 15 1.63 -6.05 20.68
CA ASP A 15 2.87 -6.06 19.89
C ASP A 15 2.60 -5.58 18.45
N GLY A 16 3.09 -4.39 18.12
CA GLY A 16 2.90 -3.75 16.83
C GLY A 16 3.48 -4.53 15.63
N HIS A 17 4.43 -5.45 15.85
CA HIS A 17 4.98 -6.28 14.77
C HIS A 17 4.11 -7.51 14.48
N ASN A 18 3.28 -7.93 15.43
CA ASN A 18 2.49 -9.16 15.39
C ASN A 18 0.98 -8.90 15.18
N ILE A 19 0.66 -7.88 14.37
CA ILE A 19 -0.71 -7.62 13.89
C ILE A 19 -0.94 -8.40 12.60
N LYS A 20 -2.07 -9.11 12.47
CA LYS A 20 -2.45 -9.87 11.27
C LYS A 20 -3.85 -9.52 10.79
N VAL A 21 -4.05 -9.49 9.48
CA VAL A 21 -5.40 -9.48 8.88
C VAL A 21 -5.65 -10.88 8.33
N THR A 22 -6.41 -11.70 9.07
CA THR A 22 -6.45 -13.16 8.85
C THR A 22 -7.61 -13.61 7.98
N GLU A 23 -8.75 -12.94 8.06
CA GLU A 23 -9.97 -13.33 7.36
C GLU A 23 -10.69 -12.12 6.75
N VAL A 24 -11.40 -12.36 5.66
CA VAL A 24 -12.25 -11.38 4.99
C VAL A 24 -13.63 -11.98 4.81
N LEU A 25 -14.61 -11.39 5.49
CA LEU A 25 -16.02 -11.71 5.35
C LEU A 25 -16.65 -10.71 4.37
N LYS A 26 -17.36 -11.24 3.37
CA LYS A 26 -18.09 -10.43 2.38
C LYS A 26 -19.59 -10.57 2.63
N ASP A 27 -20.23 -9.47 2.98
CA ASP A 27 -21.70 -9.36 3.09
C ASP A 27 -22.20 -8.30 2.10
N GLY A 28 -22.77 -8.76 0.98
CA GLY A 28 -23.12 -7.91 -0.15
C GLY A 28 -21.90 -7.19 -0.73
N GLU A 29 -21.89 -5.86 -0.58
CA GLU A 29 -20.79 -4.97 -0.98
C GLU A 29 -19.84 -4.62 0.18
N THR A 30 -20.16 -5.05 1.40
CA THR A 30 -19.37 -4.74 2.59
C THR A 30 -18.31 -5.83 2.81
N LEU A 31 -17.07 -5.40 3.04
CA LEU A 31 -15.97 -6.26 3.47
C LEU A 31 -15.67 -5.99 4.94
N THR A 32 -15.61 -7.06 5.73
CA THR A 32 -15.21 -7.06 7.13
C THR A 32 -13.94 -7.89 7.28
N PHE A 33 -12.95 -7.32 7.94
CA PHE A 33 -11.62 -7.88 8.12
C PHE A 33 -11.44 -8.30 9.58
N LEU A 34 -11.10 -9.57 9.80
CA LEU A 34 -10.68 -10.04 11.12
C LEU A 34 -9.23 -9.64 11.35
N ILE A 35 -9.00 -8.80 12.36
CA ILE A 35 -7.68 -8.39 12.80
C ILE A 35 -7.33 -9.11 14.09
N VAL A 36 -6.17 -9.75 14.09
CA VAL A 36 -5.60 -10.45 15.24
C VAL A 36 -4.36 -9.68 15.71
N SER A 37 -4.34 -9.28 16.98
CA SER A 37 -3.21 -8.57 17.59
C SER A 37 -2.74 -9.27 18.86
N LEU A 38 -1.45 -9.57 18.97
CA LEU A 38 -0.87 -10.23 20.13
C LEU A 38 -0.74 -9.27 21.32
N LYS A 39 -1.14 -9.69 22.52
CA LYS A 39 -0.99 -8.89 23.75
C LYS A 39 0.48 -8.77 24.13
N LEU A 40 0.90 -7.57 24.53
CA LEU A 40 2.29 -7.34 24.98
C LEU A 40 2.55 -7.96 26.37
N SER A 41 1.53 -7.99 27.23
CA SER A 41 1.65 -8.42 28.64
C SER A 41 1.39 -9.91 28.88
N SER A 42 0.94 -10.65 27.88
CA SER A 42 0.54 -12.06 28.02
C SER A 42 0.57 -12.78 26.68
N THR A 43 0.47 -14.11 26.68
CA THR A 43 0.37 -14.92 25.44
C THR A 43 -1.02 -14.87 24.78
N GLY A 44 -1.90 -13.96 25.21
CA GLY A 44 -3.26 -13.84 24.65
C GLY A 44 -3.31 -12.97 23.40
N GLU A 45 -4.45 -13.01 22.72
CA GLU A 45 -4.71 -12.24 21.49
C GLU A 45 -5.96 -11.39 21.64
N TYR A 46 -6.01 -10.29 20.91
CA TYR A 46 -7.24 -9.57 20.59
C TYR A 46 -7.70 -9.96 19.19
N HIS A 47 -9.01 -10.14 19.05
CA HIS A 47 -9.69 -10.49 17.82
C HIS A 47 -10.76 -9.44 17.59
N VAL A 48 -10.64 -8.66 16.52
CA VAL A 48 -11.53 -7.53 16.24
C VAL A 48 -11.95 -7.51 14.78
N ASP A 49 -13.25 -7.31 14.54
CA ASP A 49 -13.80 -7.15 13.21
C ASP A 49 -13.79 -5.67 12.79
N ARG A 50 -13.25 -5.37 11.61
CA ARG A 50 -13.19 -4.01 11.08
C ARG A 50 -13.65 -3.94 9.65
N THR A 51 -14.47 -2.96 9.34
CA THR A 51 -14.84 -2.58 7.97
C THR A 51 -13.84 -1.56 7.44
N TYR A 52 -13.83 -1.32 6.12
CA TYR A 52 -13.01 -0.26 5.54
C TYR A 52 -13.30 1.13 6.14
N ASP A 53 -14.56 1.42 6.49
CA ASP A 53 -14.94 2.69 7.09
C ASP A 53 -14.29 2.89 8.47
N ASP A 54 -13.99 1.81 9.20
CA ASP A 54 -13.23 1.86 10.46
C ASP A 54 -11.75 2.21 10.22
N PHE A 55 -11.16 1.75 9.11
CA PHE A 55 -9.81 2.16 8.71
C PHE A 55 -9.75 3.65 8.32
N GLU A 56 -10.77 4.15 7.62
CA GLU A 56 -10.90 5.60 7.35
C GLU A 56 -11.06 6.39 8.64
N TRP A 57 -11.84 5.89 9.60
CA TRP A 57 -11.97 6.48 10.92
C TRP A 57 -10.61 6.57 11.61
N LEU A 58 -9.82 5.49 11.60
CA LEU A 58 -8.48 5.49 12.20
C LEU A 58 -7.57 6.52 11.52
N GLN A 59 -7.53 6.52 10.19
CA GLN A 59 -6.72 7.46 9.42
C GLN A 59 -7.09 8.92 9.72
N GLN A 60 -8.38 9.23 9.83
CA GLN A 60 -8.85 10.56 10.20
C GLN A 60 -8.37 10.96 11.61
N HIS A 61 -8.43 10.05 12.58
CA HIS A 61 -7.93 10.31 13.94
C HIS A 61 -6.42 10.49 13.98
N LEU A 62 -5.68 9.78 13.13
CA LEU A 62 -4.24 9.95 13.02
C LEU A 62 -3.89 11.34 12.49
N PHE A 63 -4.61 11.80 11.46
CA PHE A 63 -4.40 13.14 10.92
C PHE A 63 -4.74 14.21 11.95
N SER A 64 -5.91 14.16 12.60
CA SER A 64 -6.48 15.23 13.45
C SER A 64 -5.73 15.59 14.75
N GLN A 65 -4.49 15.14 14.93
CA GLN A 65 -3.67 15.37 16.13
C GLN A 65 -2.96 16.73 16.10
N GLU A 66 -3.68 17.86 15.95
CA GLU A 66 -3.06 19.19 15.83
C GLU A 66 -2.15 19.57 17.01
N ASP A 67 -2.45 19.08 18.22
CA ASP A 67 -1.68 19.37 19.43
C ASP A 67 -0.42 18.51 19.60
N VAL A 68 -0.22 17.50 18.73
CA VAL A 68 0.97 16.64 18.80
C VAL A 68 2.13 17.34 18.10
N PRO A 69 3.23 17.67 18.81
CA PRO A 69 4.37 18.32 18.22
C PRO A 69 4.92 17.53 17.03
N GLY A 70 5.16 18.22 15.91
CA GLY A 70 5.87 17.65 14.76
C GLY A 70 5.01 16.77 13.85
N ILE A 71 3.73 16.56 14.18
CA ILE A 71 2.80 15.71 13.43
C ILE A 71 2.72 16.04 11.93
N GLN A 72 2.86 17.32 11.57
CA GLN A 72 2.79 17.76 10.17
C GLN A 72 3.99 17.28 9.34
N GLY A 73 5.11 16.99 10.00
CA GLY A 73 6.32 16.40 9.41
C GLY A 73 6.26 14.88 9.26
N VAL A 74 5.19 14.22 9.74
CA VAL A 74 5.06 12.75 9.65
C VAL A 74 4.70 12.32 8.23
N ILE A 75 5.43 11.35 7.67
CA ILE A 75 4.99 10.64 6.46
C ILE A 75 4.03 9.53 6.92
N PHE A 76 2.74 9.85 6.90
CA PHE A 76 1.72 8.91 7.37
C PHE A 76 1.71 7.64 6.51
N PRO A 77 1.65 6.44 7.12
CA PRO A 77 1.42 5.20 6.40
C PRO A 77 0.20 5.33 5.48
N PRO A 78 0.34 5.05 4.17
CA PRO A 78 -0.74 5.29 3.23
C PRO A 78 -1.78 4.17 3.32
N LEU A 79 -3.00 4.53 3.69
CA LEU A 79 -4.13 3.60 3.67
C LEU A 79 -4.40 3.13 2.23
N PRO A 80 -4.47 1.81 1.97
CA PRO A 80 -4.96 1.28 0.71
C PRO A 80 -6.30 1.89 0.29
N ALA A 81 -6.49 2.18 -0.99
CA ALA A 81 -7.76 2.73 -1.48
C ALA A 81 -8.90 1.70 -1.32
N LYS A 82 -10.13 2.17 -1.04
CA LYS A 82 -11.30 1.32 -0.80
C LYS A 82 -11.49 0.32 -1.93
N ALA A 83 -11.29 -0.95 -1.62
CA ALA A 83 -11.68 -2.05 -2.49
C ALA A 83 -13.15 -1.92 -2.91
N GLN A 84 -13.44 -2.20 -4.17
CA GLN A 84 -14.81 -2.27 -4.67
C GLN A 84 -15.14 -3.69 -5.10
N VAL A 85 -16.21 -4.24 -4.52
CA VAL A 85 -16.80 -5.49 -4.99
C VAL A 85 -17.37 -5.26 -6.39
N ASN A 86 -17.03 -6.12 -7.35
CA ASN A 86 -17.46 -6.01 -8.75
C ASN A 86 -17.03 -4.68 -9.40
N ALA A 87 -15.79 -4.26 -9.17
CA ALA A 87 -15.24 -3.02 -9.70
C ALA A 87 -15.33 -2.95 -11.24
N SER A 88 -15.77 -1.80 -11.77
CA SER A 88 -15.66 -1.55 -13.22
C SER A 88 -14.19 -1.52 -13.66
N ALA A 89 -13.92 -1.73 -14.95
CA ALA A 89 -12.56 -1.64 -15.51
C ALA A 89 -11.87 -0.30 -15.20
N LYS A 90 -12.63 0.80 -15.14
CA LYS A 90 -12.13 2.12 -14.77
C LYS A 90 -11.67 2.17 -13.31
N VAL A 91 -12.43 1.56 -12.41
CA VAL A 91 -12.10 1.49 -10.98
C VAL A 91 -10.93 0.55 -10.74
N MET A 92 -10.89 -0.61 -11.39
CA MET A 92 -9.75 -1.54 -11.30
C MET A 92 -8.44 -0.87 -11.71
N LYS A 93 -8.46 -0.04 -12.77
CA LYS A 93 -7.27 0.75 -13.16
C LYS A 93 -6.83 1.74 -12.08
N GLN A 94 -7.76 2.28 -11.29
CA GLN A 94 -7.45 3.21 -10.20
C GLN A 94 -6.93 2.49 -8.95
N LEU A 95 -7.49 1.31 -8.64
CA LEU A 95 -7.09 0.50 -7.49
C LEU A 95 -5.80 -0.27 -7.72
N GLY A 96 -5.35 -0.39 -8.97
CA GLY A 96 -4.11 -1.07 -9.31
C GLY A 96 -4.15 -2.56 -8.96
N PHE A 97 -3.07 -3.07 -8.36
CA PHE A 97 -2.98 -4.46 -7.89
C PHE A 97 -4.02 -4.80 -6.82
N LEU A 98 -4.45 -3.81 -6.03
CA LEU A 98 -5.40 -3.96 -4.95
C LEU A 98 -6.86 -4.01 -5.42
N GLY A 99 -7.09 -3.77 -6.72
CA GLY A 99 -8.41 -3.90 -7.35
C GLY A 99 -8.65 -5.24 -8.02
N LEU A 100 -7.69 -6.16 -7.96
CA LEU A 100 -7.86 -7.53 -8.45
C LEU A 100 -8.82 -8.28 -7.53
N GLU A 101 -9.62 -9.21 -8.06
CA GLU A 101 -10.69 -9.92 -7.32
C GLU A 101 -10.19 -10.90 -6.23
N ASP A 102 -8.93 -10.78 -5.82
CA ASP A 102 -8.32 -11.52 -4.72
C ASP A 102 -8.11 -10.59 -3.51
N TRP A 103 -8.70 -10.96 -2.38
CA TRP A 103 -8.61 -10.18 -1.15
C TRP A 103 -7.30 -10.40 -0.39
N GLN A 104 -6.50 -11.43 -0.71
CA GLN A 104 -5.25 -11.69 -0.01
C GLN A 104 -4.22 -10.55 -0.15
N PRO A 105 -3.92 -10.03 -1.36
CA PRO A 105 -3.07 -8.85 -1.51
C PRO A 105 -3.61 -7.62 -0.78
N TYR A 106 -4.92 -7.42 -0.81
CA TYR A 106 -5.59 -6.31 -0.14
C TYR A 106 -5.46 -6.37 1.38
N SER A 107 -5.76 -7.53 1.96
CA SER A 107 -5.58 -7.80 3.40
C SER A 107 -4.13 -7.61 3.82
N LYS A 108 -3.16 -8.04 3.01
CA LYS A 108 -1.74 -7.83 3.29
C LYS A 108 -1.36 -6.35 3.29
N ALA A 109 -1.94 -5.54 2.41
CA ALA A 109 -1.72 -4.10 2.39
C ALA A 109 -2.31 -3.41 3.63
N LEU A 110 -3.51 -3.80 4.08
CA LEU A 110 -4.11 -3.32 5.32
C LEU A 110 -3.30 -3.74 6.56
N GLU A 111 -2.83 -4.99 6.60
CA GLU A 111 -1.95 -5.49 7.66
C GLU A 111 -0.68 -4.64 7.76
N THR A 112 -0.05 -4.36 6.61
CA THR A 112 1.17 -3.54 6.54
C THR A 112 0.91 -2.13 7.07
N PHE A 113 -0.20 -1.50 6.67
CA PHE A 113 -0.63 -0.19 7.17
C PHE A 113 -0.76 -0.18 8.70
N LEU A 114 -1.41 -1.19 9.29
CA LEU A 114 -1.59 -1.27 10.75
C LEU A 114 -0.28 -1.46 11.49
N ARG A 115 0.60 -2.35 11.02
CA ARG A 115 1.93 -2.55 11.63
C ARG A 115 2.75 -1.28 11.60
N GLN A 116 2.74 -0.56 10.47
CA GLN A 116 3.48 0.68 10.31
C GLN A 116 2.98 1.76 11.27
N ILE A 117 1.66 1.86 11.49
CA ILE A 117 1.10 2.79 12.49
C ILE A 117 1.48 2.38 13.91
N ALA A 118 1.30 1.10 14.25
CA ALA A 118 1.49 0.60 15.61
C ALA A 118 2.96 0.69 16.08
N THR A 119 3.90 0.53 15.15
CA THR A 119 5.35 0.59 15.43
C THR A 119 5.95 2.00 15.31
N HIS A 120 5.18 2.97 14.83
CA HIS A 120 5.65 4.34 14.67
C HIS A 120 5.70 5.10 16.00
N SER A 121 6.82 5.76 16.28
CA SER A 121 7.13 6.44 17.57
C SER A 121 6.14 7.54 17.99
N ILE A 122 5.56 8.25 17.01
CA ILE A 122 4.48 9.22 17.19
C ILE A 122 3.09 8.58 17.06
N LEU A 123 2.78 7.92 15.93
CA LEU A 123 1.42 7.45 15.62
C LEU A 123 0.92 6.35 16.56
N GLY A 124 1.80 5.44 16.99
CA GLY A 124 1.45 4.35 17.92
C GLY A 124 1.04 4.83 19.31
N LYS A 125 1.27 6.10 19.65
CA LYS A 125 0.82 6.71 20.91
C LYS A 125 -0.62 7.21 20.86
N ASN A 126 -1.23 7.27 19.68
CA ASN A 126 -2.60 7.72 19.54
C ASN A 126 -3.56 6.64 20.09
N LYS A 127 -4.40 7.02 21.05
CA LYS A 127 -5.41 6.15 21.68
C LYS A 127 -6.38 5.51 20.67
N ALA A 128 -6.61 6.14 19.52
CA ALA A 128 -7.42 5.57 18.44
C ALA A 128 -6.82 4.27 17.90
N VAL A 129 -5.48 4.14 17.86
CA VAL A 129 -4.79 2.91 17.44
C VAL A 129 -5.08 1.78 18.43
N GLU A 130 -4.95 2.06 19.72
CA GLU A 130 -5.27 1.11 20.79
C GLU A 130 -6.72 0.64 20.71
N ILE A 131 -7.68 1.56 20.60
CA ILE A 131 -9.12 1.25 20.45
C ILE A 131 -9.36 0.41 19.20
N PHE A 132 -8.75 0.79 18.08
CA PHE A 132 -8.91 0.10 16.81
C PHE A 132 -8.43 -1.35 16.88
N LEU A 133 -7.35 -1.65 17.61
CA LEU A 133 -6.76 -2.98 17.67
C LEU A 133 -7.33 -3.88 18.78
N THR A 134 -7.96 -3.32 19.82
CA THR A 134 -8.34 -4.10 21.03
C THR A 134 -9.83 -4.08 21.38
N SER A 135 -10.59 -3.09 20.91
CA SER A 135 -12.03 -2.99 21.20
C SER A 135 -12.84 -3.98 20.37
N SER A 136 -13.67 -4.81 21.01
CA SER A 136 -14.62 -5.66 20.29
C SER A 136 -15.68 -4.84 19.54
N ASP A 137 -16.11 -3.71 20.11
CA ASP A 137 -17.03 -2.79 19.45
C ASP A 137 -16.30 -1.98 18.37
N PRO A 138 -16.90 -1.79 17.18
CA PRO A 138 -16.34 -0.93 16.14
C PRO A 138 -16.25 0.51 16.65
N PRO A 139 -15.21 1.25 16.27
CA PRO A 139 -15.04 2.62 16.71
C PRO A 139 -16.26 3.48 16.36
N GLY A 140 -16.75 4.27 17.33
CA GLY A 140 -17.96 5.08 17.14
C GLY A 140 -17.84 6.03 15.94
N ARG A 141 -18.90 6.10 15.12
CA ARG A 141 -18.97 6.91 13.87
C ARG A 141 -19.04 8.43 14.11
N GLN A 142 -18.43 8.95 15.17
CA GLN A 142 -18.22 10.39 15.30
C GLN A 142 -17.16 10.81 14.28
N ARG A 143 -17.61 11.39 13.16
CA ARG A 143 -16.71 12.06 12.21
C ARG A 143 -15.98 13.16 12.96
N VAL A 144 -14.67 12.98 13.16
CA VAL A 144 -13.80 14.09 13.55
C VAL A 144 -13.86 15.12 12.41
N ARG A 145 -13.99 16.41 12.76
CA ARG A 145 -14.05 17.48 11.75
C ARG A 145 -12.82 17.37 10.84
N LYS A 146 -13.04 17.38 9.51
CA LYS A 146 -12.03 17.33 8.43
C LYS A 146 -11.15 18.59 8.39
N ASN A 147 -10.53 18.98 9.50
CA ASN A 147 -9.90 20.29 9.63
C ASN A 147 -8.57 20.42 8.89
N ILE A 148 -7.79 19.34 8.79
CA ILE A 148 -6.43 19.42 8.22
C ILE A 148 -6.46 19.60 6.70
N PHE A 149 -7.27 18.79 6.00
CA PHE A 149 -7.42 18.91 4.55
C PHE A 149 -8.14 20.20 4.11
N ASN A 150 -9.04 20.73 4.93
CA ASN A 150 -9.74 21.99 4.62
C ASN A 150 -8.86 23.24 4.86
N ARG A 151 -7.87 23.18 5.76
CA ARG A 151 -6.86 24.25 5.89
C ARG A 151 -5.87 24.21 4.73
N LEU A 152 -5.48 23.01 4.29
CA LEU A 152 -4.64 22.80 3.12
C LEU A 152 -5.29 23.37 1.85
N SER A 153 -6.58 23.13 1.61
CA SER A 153 -7.28 23.70 0.44
C SER A 153 -7.38 25.23 0.46
N GLN A 154 -7.48 25.87 1.63
CA GLN A 154 -7.44 27.33 1.76
C GLN A 154 -6.02 27.89 1.57
N ALA A 155 -4.98 27.18 2.02
CA ALA A 155 -3.58 27.52 1.72
C ALA A 155 -3.24 27.35 0.23
N VAL A 156 -3.84 26.35 -0.45
CA VAL A 156 -3.68 26.08 -1.90
C VAL A 156 -4.16 27.26 -2.76
N GLU A 157 -5.24 27.95 -2.40
CA GLU A 157 -5.69 29.14 -3.16
C GLU A 157 -4.68 30.29 -3.09
N GLY A 158 -3.92 30.40 -2.00
CA GLY A 158 -2.79 31.32 -1.87
C GLY A 158 -1.51 30.84 -2.56
N MET A 159 -1.20 29.54 -2.47
CA MET A 159 0.01 28.91 -3.02
C MET A 159 -0.03 28.65 -4.53
N ARG A 160 -1.21 28.71 -5.17
CA ARG A 160 -1.36 28.54 -6.63
C ARG A 160 -0.76 29.68 -7.47
N LYS A 161 -0.26 30.74 -6.85
CA LYS A 161 0.51 31.79 -7.53
C LYS A 161 2.00 31.54 -7.30
N GLU A 162 2.59 30.81 -8.25
CA GLU A 162 4.02 30.43 -8.33
C GLU A 162 4.49 29.46 -7.23
N GLY A 163 5.06 28.33 -7.64
CA GLY A 163 5.53 27.27 -6.74
C GLY A 163 6.48 27.80 -5.69
N HIS A 164 5.97 27.98 -4.46
CA HIS A 164 6.73 28.50 -3.33
C HIS A 164 7.95 27.61 -3.14
N LYS A 165 9.12 28.14 -3.48
CA LYS A 165 10.39 27.46 -3.29
C LYS A 165 10.63 27.27 -1.80
N ASP A 166 11.25 26.17 -1.46
CA ASP A 166 11.78 26.02 -0.12
C ASP A 166 13.07 26.82 0.01
N VAL A 167 13.20 27.57 1.10
CA VAL A 167 14.44 28.28 1.40
C VAL A 167 15.50 27.34 1.99
N ASP A 168 15.09 26.17 2.50
CA ASP A 168 15.98 25.10 2.92
C ASP A 168 16.30 24.19 1.72
N GLU A 169 17.57 24.17 1.32
CA GLU A 169 18.07 23.42 0.15
C GLU A 169 17.78 21.92 0.25
N PHE A 170 17.80 21.35 1.46
CA PHE A 170 17.47 19.93 1.65
C PHE A 170 16.04 19.65 1.21
N PHE A 171 15.08 20.43 1.70
CA PHE A 171 13.66 20.18 1.39
C PHE A 171 13.29 20.55 -0.03
N GLN A 172 13.95 21.55 -0.62
CA GLN A 172 13.78 21.83 -2.05
C GLN A 172 14.27 20.64 -2.90
N THR A 173 15.44 20.10 -2.56
CA THR A 173 16.02 18.93 -3.23
C THR A 173 15.12 17.69 -3.09
N GLU A 174 14.64 17.40 -1.88
CA GLU A 174 13.73 16.28 -1.64
C GLU A 174 12.40 16.44 -2.40
N ARG A 175 11.84 17.65 -2.51
CA ARG A 175 10.65 17.91 -3.34
C ARG A 175 10.89 17.60 -4.81
N ASP A 176 12.02 18.04 -5.35
CA ASP A 176 12.36 17.83 -6.75
C ASP A 176 12.62 16.34 -7.04
N HIS A 177 13.31 15.64 -6.13
CA HIS A 177 13.52 14.19 -6.20
C HIS A 177 12.21 13.40 -6.09
N ASN A 178 11.39 13.68 -5.07
CA ASN A 178 10.12 13.02 -4.85
C ASN A 178 9.17 13.21 -6.04
N LEU A 179 9.16 14.38 -6.69
CA LEU A 179 8.34 14.61 -7.90
C LEU A 179 8.67 13.62 -9.02
N VAL A 180 9.96 13.38 -9.26
CA VAL A 180 10.43 12.42 -10.28
C VAL A 180 10.14 10.98 -9.83
N LEU A 181 10.45 10.64 -8.58
CA LEU A 181 10.26 9.30 -8.04
C LEU A 181 8.79 8.89 -7.95
N ALA A 182 7.89 9.77 -7.52
CA ALA A 182 6.45 9.52 -7.50
C ALA A 182 5.92 9.18 -8.91
N GLY A 183 6.34 9.95 -9.92
CA GLY A 183 5.99 9.67 -11.32
C GLY A 183 6.54 8.34 -11.81
N GLY A 184 7.80 8.05 -11.49
CA GLY A 184 8.47 6.78 -11.83
C GLY A 184 7.84 5.56 -11.16
N ALA A 185 7.62 5.62 -9.85
CA ALA A 185 7.01 4.55 -9.06
C ALA A 185 5.59 4.25 -9.54
N LYS A 186 4.77 5.28 -9.77
CA LYS A 186 3.43 5.12 -10.33
C LYS A 186 3.47 4.46 -11.71
N THR A 187 4.33 4.94 -12.59
CA THR A 187 4.48 4.37 -13.94
C THR A 187 4.92 2.92 -13.88
N ALA A 188 5.89 2.58 -13.02
CA ALA A 188 6.35 1.21 -12.85
C ALA A 188 5.22 0.29 -12.35
N ALA A 189 4.46 0.72 -11.35
CA ALA A 189 3.30 -0.04 -10.86
C ALA A 189 2.23 -0.24 -11.95
N GLU A 190 1.87 0.82 -12.69
CA GLU A 190 0.89 0.73 -13.79
C GLU A 190 1.36 -0.21 -14.91
N ARG A 191 2.63 -0.11 -15.32
CA ARG A 191 3.18 -0.98 -16.38
C ARG A 191 3.31 -2.43 -15.95
N PHE A 192 3.70 -2.68 -14.71
CA PHE A 192 3.76 -4.04 -14.20
C PHE A 192 2.35 -4.65 -14.07
N LEU A 193 1.34 -3.85 -13.72
CA LEU A 193 -0.05 -4.28 -13.72
C LEU A 193 -0.54 -4.64 -15.13
N ASP A 194 -0.17 -3.86 -16.16
CA ASP A 194 -0.49 -4.17 -17.56
C ASP A 194 0.06 -5.56 -17.96
N VAL A 195 1.26 -5.93 -17.50
CA VAL A 195 1.87 -7.25 -17.70
C VAL A 195 1.02 -8.33 -17.04
N VAL A 196 0.70 -8.18 -15.75
CA VAL A 196 -0.12 -9.15 -15.00
C VAL A 196 -1.49 -9.36 -15.63
N GLN A 197 -2.18 -8.29 -16.02
CA GLN A 197 -3.48 -8.39 -16.67
C GLN A 197 -3.39 -9.06 -18.04
N THR A 198 -2.27 -8.88 -18.74
CA THR A 198 -2.01 -9.56 -20.01
C THR A 198 -1.80 -11.06 -19.80
N GLU A 199 -1.02 -11.45 -18.80
CA GLU A 199 -0.84 -12.86 -18.40
C GLU A 199 -2.18 -13.51 -18.04
N GLN A 200 -3.02 -12.83 -17.25
CA GLN A 200 -4.37 -13.32 -16.93
C GLN A 200 -5.23 -13.55 -18.18
N LYS A 201 -5.20 -12.63 -19.15
CA LYS A 201 -5.92 -12.80 -20.43
C LYS A 201 -5.39 -13.99 -21.23
N ILE A 202 -4.08 -14.19 -21.25
CA ILE A 202 -3.46 -15.35 -21.93
C ILE A 202 -3.89 -16.65 -21.23
N ALA A 203 -3.90 -16.70 -19.90
CA ALA A 203 -4.37 -17.87 -19.16
C ALA A 203 -5.84 -18.21 -19.49
N VAL A 204 -6.70 -17.20 -19.58
CA VAL A 204 -8.11 -17.38 -20.02
C VAL A 204 -8.17 -17.93 -21.44
N ALA A 205 -7.38 -17.38 -22.38
CA ALA A 205 -7.34 -17.87 -23.75
C ALA A 205 -6.84 -19.32 -23.85
N CYS A 206 -5.82 -19.71 -23.10
CA CYS A 206 -5.37 -21.10 -22.98
C CYS A 206 -6.50 -22.01 -22.47
N GLY A 207 -7.27 -21.55 -21.48
CA GLY A 207 -8.45 -22.27 -20.99
C GLY A 207 -9.52 -22.46 -22.06
N HIS A 208 -9.88 -21.41 -22.80
CA HIS A 208 -10.85 -21.51 -23.90
C HIS A 208 -10.38 -22.47 -24.98
N PHE A 209 -9.10 -22.42 -25.35
CA PHE A 209 -8.56 -23.31 -26.38
C PHE A 209 -8.51 -24.77 -25.91
N SER A 210 -8.15 -25.02 -24.65
CA SER A 210 -8.29 -26.34 -24.03
C SER A 210 -9.72 -26.87 -24.13
N THR A 211 -10.73 -26.05 -23.82
CA THR A 211 -12.14 -26.45 -23.94
C THR A 211 -12.54 -26.71 -25.39
N ALA A 212 -12.13 -25.85 -26.32
CA ALA A 212 -12.43 -26.02 -27.74
C ALA A 212 -11.87 -27.34 -28.30
N LEU A 213 -10.65 -27.72 -27.93
CA LEU A 213 -10.05 -29.00 -28.29
C LEU A 213 -10.86 -30.19 -27.75
N HIS A 214 -11.40 -30.09 -26.54
CA HIS A 214 -12.29 -31.12 -26.00
C HIS A 214 -13.62 -31.25 -26.76
N LEU A 215 -14.13 -30.16 -27.34
CA LEU A 215 -15.35 -30.22 -28.16
C LEU A 215 -15.13 -30.94 -29.50
N CYS A 216 -13.89 -31.08 -29.96
CA CYS A 216 -13.54 -31.84 -31.17
C CYS A 216 -13.51 -33.36 -30.95
N VAL A 217 -13.71 -33.83 -29.71
CA VAL A 217 -13.68 -35.26 -29.38
C VAL A 217 -15.01 -35.91 -29.78
N GLU A 218 -14.98 -36.71 -30.85
CA GLU A 218 -16.15 -37.47 -31.31
C GLU A 218 -16.10 -38.94 -30.84
N PRO A 219 -17.23 -39.53 -30.40
CA PRO A 219 -17.35 -40.97 -30.20
C PRO A 219 -17.48 -41.70 -31.54
N GLY A 220 -16.79 -42.82 -31.70
CA GLY A 220 -16.90 -43.67 -32.89
C GLY A 220 -15.84 -44.75 -32.99
N GLU A 221 -16.07 -45.74 -33.86
CA GLU A 221 -15.16 -46.87 -34.11
C GLU A 221 -14.14 -46.60 -35.23
N ASP A 222 -14.28 -45.48 -35.95
CA ASP A 222 -13.33 -45.09 -37.00
C ASP A 222 -11.94 -44.78 -36.41
N LEU A 223 -10.93 -45.50 -36.88
CA LEU A 223 -9.57 -45.41 -36.34
C LEU A 223 -8.95 -44.01 -36.52
N ASN A 224 -9.23 -43.32 -37.63
CA ASN A 224 -8.71 -41.97 -37.87
C ASN A 224 -9.38 -40.96 -36.93
N LYS A 225 -10.69 -41.08 -36.70
CA LYS A 225 -11.41 -40.26 -35.72
C LYS A 225 -10.90 -40.50 -34.30
N GLN A 226 -10.61 -41.74 -33.94
CA GLN A 226 -10.04 -42.05 -32.62
C GLN A 226 -8.63 -41.46 -32.44
N ALA A 227 -7.77 -41.53 -33.47
CA ALA A 227 -6.44 -40.94 -33.43
C ALA A 227 -6.50 -39.41 -33.27
N PHE A 228 -7.37 -38.75 -34.05
CA PHE A 228 -7.61 -37.31 -33.93
C PHE A 228 -8.15 -36.92 -32.54
N SER A 229 -9.17 -37.62 -32.04
CA SER A 229 -9.73 -37.40 -30.70
C SER A 229 -8.66 -37.53 -29.60
N LYS A 230 -7.77 -38.53 -29.67
CA LYS A 230 -6.65 -38.70 -28.72
C LYS A 230 -5.69 -37.52 -28.78
N LEU A 231 -5.35 -37.03 -29.97
CA LEU A 231 -4.48 -35.86 -30.13
C LEU A 231 -5.15 -34.60 -29.56
N CYS A 232 -6.45 -34.38 -29.82
CA CYS A 232 -7.21 -33.27 -29.27
C CYS A 232 -7.22 -33.27 -27.73
N VAL A 233 -7.45 -34.44 -27.10
CA VAL A 233 -7.37 -34.59 -25.64
C VAL A 233 -5.96 -34.27 -25.14
N LYS A 234 -4.92 -34.75 -25.80
CA LYS A 234 -3.55 -34.48 -25.35
C LYS A 234 -3.17 -33.02 -25.46
N LEU A 235 -3.56 -32.36 -26.55
CA LEU A 235 -3.36 -30.92 -26.72
C LEU A 235 -4.17 -30.13 -25.70
N SER A 236 -5.40 -30.55 -25.36
CA SER A 236 -6.18 -29.85 -24.33
C SER A 236 -5.49 -29.91 -22.98
N GLU A 237 -4.94 -31.06 -22.59
CA GLU A 237 -4.14 -31.20 -21.36
C GLU A 237 -2.92 -30.26 -21.33
N VAL A 238 -2.24 -30.08 -22.47
CA VAL A 238 -1.13 -29.12 -22.60
C VAL A 238 -1.61 -27.70 -22.35
N PHE A 239 -2.70 -27.28 -23.00
CA PHE A 239 -3.24 -25.92 -22.82
C PHE A 239 -3.84 -25.68 -21.43
N ALA A 240 -4.42 -26.69 -20.79
CA ALA A 240 -4.83 -26.63 -19.40
C ALA A 240 -3.62 -26.43 -18.47
N SER A 241 -2.50 -27.09 -18.77
CA SER A 241 -1.23 -26.92 -18.03
C SER A 241 -0.62 -25.53 -18.26
N MET A 242 -0.64 -25.02 -19.50
CA MET A 242 -0.24 -23.65 -19.82
C MET A 242 -1.08 -22.62 -19.09
N LYS A 243 -2.41 -22.79 -19.05
CA LYS A 243 -3.31 -21.94 -18.26
C LYS A 243 -2.85 -21.90 -16.80
N LYS A 244 -2.67 -23.07 -16.17
CA LYS A 244 -2.24 -23.16 -14.77
C LYS A 244 -0.93 -22.42 -14.52
N ASN A 245 0.09 -22.68 -15.36
CA ASN A 245 1.38 -22.00 -15.27
C ASN A 245 1.22 -20.47 -15.33
N ILE A 246 0.57 -19.95 -16.37
CA ILE A 246 0.45 -18.50 -16.57
C ILE A 246 -0.38 -17.85 -15.46
N THR A 247 -1.40 -18.55 -14.94
CA THR A 247 -2.12 -18.12 -13.73
C THR A 247 -1.18 -18.01 -12.53
N SER A 248 -0.35 -19.02 -12.27
CA SER A 248 0.63 -18.97 -11.17
C SER A 248 1.69 -17.88 -11.36
N VAL A 249 2.15 -17.63 -12.58
CA VAL A 249 3.06 -16.51 -12.89
C VAL A 249 2.41 -15.18 -12.53
N ALA A 250 1.15 -14.96 -12.94
CA ALA A 250 0.41 -13.74 -12.63
C ALA A 250 0.18 -13.56 -11.12
N GLU A 251 -0.21 -14.63 -10.41
CA GLU A 251 -0.38 -14.62 -8.94
C GLU A 251 0.94 -14.33 -8.20
N ASN A 252 2.04 -14.89 -8.67
CA ASN A 252 3.38 -14.61 -8.15
C ASN A 252 3.76 -13.15 -8.38
N ASN A 253 3.50 -12.61 -9.58
CA ASN A 253 3.74 -11.21 -9.90
C ASN A 253 2.97 -10.27 -8.97
N VAL A 254 1.68 -10.52 -8.75
CA VAL A 254 0.84 -9.72 -7.83
C VAL A 254 1.38 -9.79 -6.41
N SER A 255 1.56 -11.00 -5.88
CA SER A 255 1.89 -11.23 -4.46
C SER A 255 3.33 -10.86 -4.05
N THR A 256 4.19 -10.51 -5.00
CA THR A 256 5.59 -10.14 -4.76
C THR A 256 5.89 -8.71 -5.22
N LEU A 257 6.47 -8.53 -6.41
CA LEU A 257 6.86 -7.23 -6.94
C LEU A 257 5.66 -6.28 -7.12
N GLY A 258 4.48 -6.79 -7.49
CA GLY A 258 3.27 -5.98 -7.67
C GLY A 258 2.87 -5.23 -6.41
N LEU A 259 2.78 -5.94 -5.27
CA LEU A 259 2.52 -5.32 -3.97
C LEU A 259 3.62 -4.36 -3.53
N GLY A 260 4.89 -4.67 -3.82
CA GLY A 260 6.01 -3.79 -3.51
C GLY A 260 5.94 -2.45 -4.28
N LEU A 261 5.66 -2.52 -5.59
CA LEU A 261 5.50 -1.33 -6.43
C LEU A 261 4.27 -0.50 -6.07
N ASP A 262 3.15 -1.16 -5.73
CA ASP A 262 1.95 -0.48 -5.22
C ASP A 262 2.25 0.28 -3.92
N LEU A 263 2.90 -0.37 -2.96
CA LEU A 263 3.27 0.23 -1.68
C LEU A 263 4.23 1.41 -1.87
N GLU A 264 5.23 1.26 -2.73
CA GLU A 264 6.17 2.33 -3.07
C GLU A 264 5.44 3.54 -3.67
N SER A 265 4.58 3.31 -4.68
CA SER A 265 3.83 4.41 -5.31
C SER A 265 2.97 5.17 -4.31
N ARG A 266 2.34 4.48 -3.37
CA ARG A 266 1.53 5.12 -2.32
C ARG A 266 2.39 5.91 -1.33
N TYR A 267 3.57 5.42 -0.98
CA TYR A 267 4.49 6.13 -0.08
C TYR A 267 5.09 7.38 -0.72
N GLN A 268 5.41 7.35 -2.01
CA GLN A 268 5.89 8.54 -2.72
C GLN A 268 4.85 9.67 -2.72
N GLU A 269 3.55 9.35 -2.87
CA GLU A 269 2.48 10.35 -2.72
C GLU A 269 2.30 10.80 -1.26
N ALA A 270 2.50 9.93 -0.27
CA ALA A 270 2.44 10.30 1.15
C ALA A 270 3.58 11.25 1.56
N GLU A 271 4.79 11.02 1.07
CA GLU A 271 5.94 11.92 1.24
C GLU A 271 5.68 13.27 0.57
N LYS A 272 5.19 13.27 -0.67
CA LYS A 272 4.78 14.48 -1.39
C LYS A 272 3.78 15.33 -0.61
N GLU A 273 2.76 14.69 -0.04
CA GLU A 273 1.76 15.33 0.80
C GLU A 273 2.39 15.90 2.08
N MET A 274 3.30 15.18 2.74
CA MET A 274 4.02 15.68 3.91
C MET A 274 4.85 16.93 3.56
N LEU A 275 5.63 16.90 2.47
CA LEU A 275 6.42 18.03 1.99
C LEU A 275 5.53 19.24 1.67
N PHE A 276 4.33 18.99 1.13
CA PHE A 276 3.33 20.02 0.90
C PHE A 276 2.82 20.64 2.22
N ARG A 277 2.42 19.83 3.20
CA ARG A 277 1.99 20.33 4.53
C ARG A 277 3.09 21.13 5.22
N ARG A 278 4.34 20.67 5.17
CA ARG A 278 5.50 21.42 5.67
C ARG A 278 5.64 22.77 4.96
N THR A 279 5.47 22.82 3.63
CA THR A 279 5.52 24.07 2.87
C THR A 279 4.42 25.04 3.32
N CYS A 280 3.21 24.57 3.60
CA CYS A 280 2.16 25.42 4.17
C CYS A 280 2.59 26.04 5.51
N LYS A 281 3.25 25.26 6.37
CA LYS A 281 3.77 25.74 7.67
C LYS A 281 4.92 26.74 7.52
N LEU A 282 5.74 26.61 6.49
CA LEU A 282 6.74 27.64 6.13
C LEU A 282 6.05 28.98 5.79
N VAL A 283 4.98 28.94 5.00
CA VAL A 283 4.22 30.15 4.63
C VAL A 283 3.57 30.81 5.85
N GLU A 284 3.02 30.01 6.78
CA GLU A 284 2.50 30.52 8.06
C GLU A 284 3.60 31.23 8.87
N LEU A 285 4.78 30.62 8.97
CA LEU A 285 5.94 31.19 9.65
C LEU A 285 6.38 32.53 8.99
N GLU A 286 6.53 32.57 7.67
CA GLU A 286 6.90 33.80 6.97
C GLU A 286 5.87 34.91 7.17
N THR A 287 4.59 34.56 7.21
CA THR A 287 3.51 35.50 7.48
C THR A 287 3.61 36.03 8.91
N ALA A 288 3.86 35.17 9.89
CA ALA A 288 4.08 35.56 11.28
C ALA A 288 5.28 36.51 11.42
N ARG A 289 6.40 36.22 10.73
CA ARG A 289 7.59 37.09 10.68
C ARG A 289 7.27 38.47 10.13
N ARG A 290 6.64 38.54 8.95
CA ARG A 290 6.24 39.80 8.31
C ARG A 290 5.27 40.61 9.19
N ASN A 291 4.34 39.94 9.87
CA ASN A 291 3.39 40.59 10.79
C ASN A 291 4.09 41.15 12.04
N ALA A 292 5.04 40.41 12.61
CA ALA A 292 5.85 40.87 13.73
C ALA A 292 6.70 42.09 13.36
N GLU A 293 7.35 42.07 12.20
CA GLU A 293 8.15 43.20 11.68
C GLU A 293 7.32 44.48 11.53
N LYS A 294 6.10 44.37 11.00
CA LYS A 294 5.19 45.51 10.73
C LYS A 294 4.35 45.92 11.94
N ALA A 295 4.45 45.22 13.08
CA ALA A 295 3.60 45.46 14.24
C ALA A 295 3.90 46.82 14.90
N LYS A 296 2.84 47.59 15.20
CA LYS A 296 2.93 48.83 16.00
C LYS A 296 3.45 48.52 17.42
N PRO A 297 4.11 49.47 18.12
CA PRO A 297 4.71 49.24 19.44
C PRO A 297 3.79 48.53 20.44
N VAL A 298 2.51 48.91 20.50
CA VAL A 298 1.50 48.34 21.42
C VAL A 298 1.24 46.84 21.18
N LYS A 299 1.36 46.36 19.93
CA LYS A 299 1.14 44.95 19.56
C LYS A 299 2.44 44.18 19.32
N LYS A 300 3.60 44.85 19.42
CA LYS A 300 4.90 44.29 19.03
C LYS A 300 5.24 43.04 19.85
N ALA A 301 5.13 43.11 21.18
CA ALA A 301 5.41 41.97 22.06
C ALA A 301 4.53 40.75 21.74
N ALA A 302 3.22 40.95 21.59
CA ALA A 302 2.29 39.85 21.26
C ALA A 302 2.61 39.20 19.89
N MET A 303 2.99 39.97 18.88
CA MET A 303 3.32 39.43 17.56
C MET A 303 4.68 38.71 17.54
N GLU A 304 5.66 39.14 18.35
CA GLU A 304 6.92 38.40 18.51
C GLU A 304 6.70 37.05 19.20
N GLU A 305 5.78 36.94 20.16
CA GLU A 305 5.42 35.64 20.76
C GLU A 305 4.76 34.69 19.74
N VAL A 306 3.85 35.21 18.90
CA VAL A 306 3.24 34.42 17.81
C VAL A 306 4.31 33.95 16.81
N LYS A 307 5.23 34.84 16.41
CA LYS A 307 6.35 34.47 15.54
C LYS A 307 7.21 33.39 16.18
N LYS A 308 7.60 33.53 17.45
CA LYS A 308 8.44 32.57 18.16
C LYS A 308 7.77 31.19 18.28
N ALA A 309 6.46 31.16 18.52
CA ALA A 309 5.68 29.93 18.53
C ALA A 309 5.69 29.25 17.14
N ALA A 310 5.45 30.00 16.07
CA ALA A 310 5.50 29.49 14.70
C ALA A 310 6.90 29.00 14.31
N GLU A 311 7.97 29.68 14.76
CA GLU A 311 9.37 29.24 14.55
C GLU A 311 9.63 27.91 15.24
N THR A 312 9.24 27.79 16.51
CA THR A 312 9.42 26.57 17.30
C THR A 312 8.65 25.39 16.70
N GLU A 313 7.40 25.61 16.29
CA GLU A 313 6.57 24.59 15.63
C GLU A 313 7.21 24.15 14.30
N PHE A 314 7.62 25.10 13.46
CA PHE A 314 8.21 24.82 12.16
C PHE A 314 9.54 24.06 12.26
N ASP A 315 10.41 24.45 13.20
CA ASP A 315 11.69 23.77 13.43
C ASP A 315 11.47 22.31 13.84
N HIS A 316 10.49 22.05 14.71
CA HIS A 316 10.17 20.70 15.14
C HIS A 316 9.56 19.86 14.01
N ILE A 317 8.68 20.45 13.19
CA ILE A 317 8.16 19.81 11.96
C ILE A 317 9.30 19.44 11.01
N CYS A 318 10.27 20.34 10.81
CA CYS A 318 11.44 20.07 9.98
C CYS A 318 12.30 18.92 10.53
N GLY A 319 12.48 18.85 11.85
CA GLY A 319 13.18 17.75 12.50
C GLY A 319 12.52 16.39 12.22
N VAL A 320 11.22 16.28 12.51
CA VAL A 320 10.45 15.06 12.25
C VAL A 320 10.43 14.69 10.76
N ALA A 321 10.26 15.68 9.87
CA ALA A 321 10.26 15.43 8.42
C ALA A 321 11.60 14.85 7.94
N LYS A 322 12.74 15.35 8.45
CA LYS A 322 14.07 14.81 8.12
C LYS A 322 14.23 13.36 8.60
N GLU A 323 13.78 13.07 9.82
CA GLU A 323 13.80 11.70 10.38
C GLU A 323 12.92 10.75 9.56
N GLU A 324 11.72 11.19 9.18
CA GLU A 324 10.78 10.39 8.39
C GLU A 324 11.26 10.13 6.96
N ILE A 325 11.84 11.13 6.30
CA ILE A 325 12.47 10.96 4.97
C ILE A 325 13.60 9.94 5.06
N ALA A 326 14.51 10.07 6.03
CA ALA A 326 15.61 9.13 6.21
C ALA A 326 15.10 7.70 6.50
N ARG A 327 14.09 7.57 7.37
CA ARG A 327 13.45 6.28 7.70
C ARG A 327 12.81 5.66 6.46
N LEU A 328 12.06 6.43 5.68
CA LEU A 328 11.41 5.96 4.46
C LEU A 328 12.42 5.52 3.41
N GLN A 329 13.47 6.32 3.18
CA GLN A 329 14.51 5.99 2.20
C GLN A 329 15.21 4.67 2.54
N GLY A 330 15.54 4.43 3.82
CA GLY A 330 16.10 3.16 4.28
C GLY A 330 15.13 1.98 4.10
N ALA A 331 13.91 2.12 4.60
CA ALA A 331 12.89 1.07 4.51
C ALA A 331 12.50 0.72 3.06
N ARG A 332 12.48 1.72 2.16
CA ARG A 332 12.18 1.55 0.74
C ARG A 332 13.16 0.60 0.06
N VAL A 333 14.46 0.81 0.27
CA VAL A 333 15.50 0.01 -0.40
C VAL A 333 15.36 -1.46 -0.01
N GLU A 334 15.19 -1.72 1.29
CA GLU A 334 15.00 -3.06 1.83
C GLU A 334 13.72 -3.72 1.31
N MET A 335 12.60 -2.99 1.31
CA MET A 335 11.32 -3.48 0.80
C MET A 335 11.38 -3.83 -0.70
N LEU A 336 11.91 -2.93 -1.53
CA LEU A 336 12.01 -3.19 -2.98
C LEU A 336 12.98 -4.32 -3.28
N GLN A 337 14.09 -4.42 -2.55
CA GLN A 337 15.02 -5.54 -2.66
C GLN A 337 14.31 -6.86 -2.32
N GLN A 338 13.58 -6.92 -1.20
CA GLN A 338 12.83 -8.11 -0.80
C GLN A 338 11.79 -8.49 -1.85
N ALA A 339 11.04 -7.52 -2.37
CA ALA A 339 10.02 -7.76 -3.39
C ALA A 339 10.63 -8.31 -4.69
N LEU A 340 11.76 -7.77 -5.14
CA LEU A 340 12.50 -8.26 -6.32
C LEU A 340 13.05 -9.67 -6.13
N VAL A 341 13.66 -9.96 -4.97
CA VAL A 341 14.20 -11.28 -4.66
C VAL A 341 13.08 -12.32 -4.65
N GLN A 342 12.00 -12.06 -3.90
CA GLN A 342 10.84 -12.96 -3.83
C GLN A 342 10.21 -13.18 -5.21
N TRP A 343 10.13 -12.13 -6.02
CA TRP A 343 9.64 -12.24 -7.38
C TRP A 343 10.50 -13.19 -8.21
N CYS A 344 11.83 -12.98 -8.25
CA CYS A 344 12.75 -13.84 -8.99
C CYS A 344 12.72 -15.30 -8.50
N GLU A 345 12.70 -15.53 -7.19
CA GLU A 345 12.65 -16.87 -6.61
C GLU A 345 11.37 -17.62 -7.01
N LYS A 346 10.20 -16.96 -6.89
CA LYS A 346 8.93 -17.57 -7.28
C LYS A 346 8.84 -17.81 -8.78
N GLN A 347 9.30 -16.87 -9.61
CA GLN A 347 9.32 -17.05 -11.07
C GLN A 347 10.22 -18.22 -11.48
N LEU A 348 11.40 -18.36 -10.85
CA LEU A 348 12.30 -19.48 -11.11
C LEU A 348 11.69 -20.82 -10.72
N LEU A 349 11.00 -20.87 -9.57
CA LEU A 349 10.30 -22.06 -9.11
C LEU A 349 9.22 -22.48 -10.12
N THR A 350 8.32 -21.55 -10.47
CA THR A 350 7.24 -21.82 -11.44
C THR A 350 7.78 -22.21 -12.82
N ALA A 351 8.88 -21.59 -13.27
CA ALA A 351 9.52 -21.96 -14.54
C ALA A 351 10.04 -23.41 -14.54
N LYS A 352 10.65 -23.87 -13.44
CA LYS A 352 11.14 -25.25 -13.29
C LYS A 352 9.98 -26.25 -13.30
N GLU A 353 8.97 -26.03 -12.48
CA GLU A 353 7.77 -26.88 -12.41
C GLU A 353 7.09 -26.99 -13.78
N SER A 354 7.02 -25.87 -14.50
CA SER A 354 6.43 -25.81 -15.83
C SER A 354 7.25 -26.55 -16.88
N ALA A 355 8.58 -26.43 -16.84
CA ALA A 355 9.47 -27.15 -17.74
C ALA A 355 9.33 -28.67 -17.56
N ASP A 356 9.27 -29.14 -16.31
CA ASP A 356 9.05 -30.55 -15.98
C ASP A 356 7.69 -31.04 -16.50
N GLN A 357 6.63 -30.25 -16.30
CA GLN A 357 5.29 -30.58 -16.78
C GLN A 357 5.22 -30.65 -18.31
N PHE A 358 5.83 -29.69 -19.03
CA PHE A 358 5.87 -29.73 -20.49
C PHE A 358 6.72 -30.88 -21.03
N ASN A 359 7.80 -31.25 -20.34
CA ASN A 359 8.57 -32.44 -20.70
C ASN A 359 7.72 -33.71 -20.56
N GLN A 360 6.93 -33.86 -19.49
CA GLN A 360 6.00 -34.98 -19.36
C GLN A 360 4.99 -35.04 -20.50
N HIS A 361 4.42 -33.89 -20.89
CA HIS A 361 3.52 -33.82 -22.05
C HIS A 361 4.21 -34.23 -23.35
N LEU A 362 5.44 -33.76 -23.58
CA LEU A 362 6.23 -34.10 -24.77
C LEU A 362 6.49 -35.61 -24.85
N GLN A 363 6.87 -36.25 -23.74
CA GLN A 363 7.07 -37.70 -23.71
C GLN A 363 5.76 -38.46 -23.97
N SER A 364 4.66 -37.99 -23.38
CA SER A 364 3.34 -38.59 -23.60
C SER A 364 2.89 -38.49 -25.06
N VAL A 365 3.12 -37.36 -25.74
CA VAL A 365 2.82 -37.19 -27.18
C VAL A 365 3.71 -38.11 -28.03
N ARG A 366 5.01 -38.21 -27.73
CA ARG A 366 5.93 -39.10 -28.45
C ARG A 366 5.57 -40.58 -28.32
N GLY A 367 4.98 -40.97 -27.18
CA GLY A 367 4.50 -42.32 -26.94
C GLY A 367 3.18 -42.65 -27.64
N MET A 368 2.51 -41.68 -28.26
CA MET A 368 1.31 -41.95 -29.04
C MET A 368 1.71 -42.62 -30.36
N ALA A 369 1.25 -43.85 -30.57
CA ALA A 369 1.16 -44.42 -31.91
C ALA A 369 0.03 -43.68 -32.64
N LEU A 370 0.41 -42.69 -33.45
CA LEU A 370 -0.49 -41.95 -34.34
C LEU A 370 -0.82 -42.76 -35.59
#